data_AF-N9A140-F1
#
_entry.id   AF-N9A140-F1
#
_cell.length_a   1.000
_cell.length_b   1.000
_cell.length_c   1.000
_cell.angle_alpha   90.00
_cell.angle_beta   90.00
_cell.angle_gamma   90.00
#
_symmetry.space_group_name_H-M   'P 1'
#
loop_
_entity.id
_entity.type
_entity.pdbx_description
1 polymer ?
#
loop_
_entity_poly.entity_id
_entity_poly.type
_entity_poly.pdbx_seq_one_letter_code
_entity_poly.pdbx_strand_id
1 'polypeptide(L)'
;MGKHLGVAYNLRLPQELKDKIAESAKELNRSMNADIVARLEDSFEQKNLSKLNEVPLEQLLAAVMEKLGKNSLSLTREEIARAKEF
;
A
#
# COMPACT_ATOMS: atom_id res chain seq x y z
N MET A 1 -22.95 6.51 0.70
CA MET A 1 -23.29 7.43 1.81
C MET A 1 -22.02 7.68 2.62
N GLY A 2 -21.65 8.95 2.79
CA GLY A 2 -20.29 9.39 3.17
C GLY A 2 -19.91 9.06 4.60
N LYS A 3 -18.88 8.20 4.76
CA LYS A 3 -18.30 7.83 6.06
C LYS A 3 -17.32 8.87 6.63
N HIS A 4 -17.06 9.96 5.91
CA HIS A 4 -16.02 10.96 6.22
C HIS A 4 -16.61 12.38 6.47
N LEU A 5 -17.85 12.48 6.98
CA LEU A 5 -18.45 13.76 7.42
C LEU A 5 -17.97 14.22 8.81
N GLY A 6 -17.01 13.52 9.41
CA GLY A 6 -16.44 13.87 10.71
C GLY A 6 -15.48 15.06 10.58
N VAL A 7 -15.74 16.12 11.34
CA VAL A 7 -14.88 17.26 11.69
C VAL A 7 -13.83 17.65 10.64
N ALA A 8 -14.04 18.79 9.98
CA ALA A 8 -13.04 19.38 9.10
C ALA A 8 -11.79 19.78 9.89
N TYR A 9 -10.67 19.10 9.63
CA TYR A 9 -9.38 19.44 10.22
C TYR A 9 -8.63 20.41 9.32
N ASN A 10 -8.27 21.59 9.84
CA ASN A 10 -7.55 22.59 9.07
C ASN A 10 -6.04 22.29 9.06
N LEU A 11 -5.60 21.59 8.03
CA LEU A 11 -4.22 21.15 7.87
C LEU A 11 -3.35 22.29 7.30
N ARG A 12 -2.27 22.66 8.00
CA ARG A 12 -1.30 23.63 7.49
C ARG A 12 -0.22 22.90 6.69
N LEU A 13 -0.17 23.19 5.39
CA LEU A 13 0.75 22.57 4.44
C LEU A 13 1.66 23.63 3.82
N PRO A 14 2.96 23.34 3.60
CA PRO A 14 3.78 24.11 2.68
C PRO A 14 3.16 24.15 1.28
N GLN A 15 3.35 25.25 0.56
CA GLN A 15 2.75 25.45 -0.77
C GLN A 15 3.12 24.31 -1.74
N GLU A 16 4.40 23.94 -1.79
CA GLU A 16 4.89 22.84 -2.64
C GLU A 16 4.19 21.50 -2.36
N LEU A 17 3.90 21.20 -1.08
CA LEU A 17 3.23 19.95 -0.71
C LEU A 17 1.75 19.99 -1.11
N LYS A 18 1.10 21.15 -0.96
CA LYS A 18 -0.29 21.34 -1.40
C LYS A 18 -0.42 21.14 -2.92
N ASP A 19 0.52 21.66 -3.69
CA ASP A 19 0.50 21.55 -5.16
C ASP A 19 0.68 20.09 -5.61
N LYS A 20 1.59 19.35 -4.98
CA LYS A 20 1.77 17.91 -5.23
C LYS A 20 0.50 17.10 -4.95
N ILE A 21 -0.20 17.40 -3.86
CA ILE A 21 -1.46 16.71 -3.54
C ILE A 21 -2.56 17.09 -4.55
N ALA A 22 -2.61 18.36 -4.99
CA ALA A 22 -3.57 18.81 -5.99
C ALA A 22 -3.41 18.07 -7.33
N GLU A 23 -2.16 17.93 -7.79
CA GLU A 23 -1.82 17.21 -9.01
C GLU A 23 -2.19 15.73 -8.91
N SER A 24 -1.76 15.06 -7.83
CA SER A 24 -2.09 13.65 -7.58
C SER A 24 -3.60 13.39 -7.49
N ALA A 25 -4.35 14.27 -6.83
CA ALA A 25 -5.81 14.14 -6.73
C ALA A 25 -6.48 14.26 -8.11
N LYS A 26 -5.97 15.14 -8.98
CA LYS A 26 -6.44 15.30 -10.37
C LYS A 26 -6.16 14.05 -11.19
N GLU A 27 -4.95 13.49 -11.12
CA GLU A 27 -4.58 12.26 -11.83
C GLU A 27 -5.46 11.07 -11.41
N LEU A 28 -5.76 10.97 -10.11
CA LEU A 28 -6.57 9.89 -9.53
C LEU A 28 -8.08 10.16 -9.59
N ASN A 29 -8.52 11.23 -10.25
CA ASN A 29 -9.93 11.64 -10.38
C ASN A 29 -10.67 11.69 -9.02
N ARG A 30 -10.02 12.22 -7.98
CA ARG A 30 -10.60 12.36 -6.62
C ARG A 30 -10.39 13.76 -6.06
N SER A 31 -11.13 14.09 -5.00
CA SER A 31 -10.93 15.37 -4.30
C SER A 31 -9.60 15.39 -3.54
N MET A 32 -9.02 16.58 -3.34
CA MET A 32 -7.80 16.75 -2.54
C MET A 32 -7.95 16.16 -1.13
N ASN A 33 -9.12 16.33 -0.49
CA ASN A 33 -9.38 15.76 0.83
C ASN A 33 -9.44 14.22 0.79
N ALA A 34 -10.06 13.65 -0.25
CA ALA A 34 -10.07 12.20 -0.44
C ALA A 34 -8.65 11.63 -0.68
N ASP A 35 -7.78 12.39 -1.36
CA ASP A 35 -6.38 12.02 -1.56
C ASP A 35 -5.59 12.00 -0.26
N ILE A 36 -5.76 13.05 0.56
CA ILE A 36 -5.14 13.14 1.90
C ILE A 36 -5.60 12.01 2.80
N VAL A 37 -6.91 11.75 2.87
CA VAL A 37 -7.48 10.68 3.70
C VAL A 37 -6.91 9.33 3.28
N ALA A 38 -6.93 9.00 1.98
CA ALA A 38 -6.42 7.72 1.50
C ALA A 38 -4.93 7.54 1.81
N ARG A 39 -4.10 8.59 1.66
CA ARG A 39 -2.68 8.52 2.01
C ARG A 39 -2.46 8.31 3.50
N LEU A 40 -3.29 8.93 4.35
CA LEU A 40 -3.23 8.71 5.79
C LEU A 40 -3.66 7.29 6.14
N GLU A 41 -4.77 6.80 5.59
CA GLU A 41 -5.22 5.42 5.75
C GLU A 41 -4.13 4.42 5.33
N ASP A 42 -3.55 4.59 4.14
CA ASP A 42 -2.42 3.80 3.63
C ASP A 42 -1.20 3.84 4.56
N SER A 43 -0.94 4.98 5.23
CA SER A 43 0.17 5.10 6.18
C SER A 43 -0.04 4.31 7.47
N PHE A 44 -1.30 4.10 7.87
CA PHE A 44 -1.69 3.30 9.02
C PHE A 44 -1.90 1.83 8.66
N GLU A 45 -2.12 1.52 7.39
CA GLU A 45 -1.98 0.18 6.85
C GLU A 45 -0.49 -0.21 6.86
N GLN A 46 0.01 -0.57 8.05
CA GLN A 46 1.19 -1.41 8.13
C GLN A 46 0.97 -2.57 7.17
N LYS A 47 1.90 -2.76 6.21
CA LYS A 47 2.05 -3.99 5.43
C LYS A 47 2.34 -5.11 6.42
N ASN A 48 1.29 -5.55 7.10
CA ASN A 48 1.36 -6.35 8.30
C ASN A 48 1.69 -7.76 7.85
N LEU A 49 2.98 -8.03 7.68
CA LEU A 49 3.52 -9.38 7.48
C LEU A 49 3.05 -10.32 8.60
N SER A 50 2.73 -9.76 9.77
CA SER A 50 2.07 -10.40 10.90
C SER A 50 0.79 -11.17 10.51
N LYS A 51 0.03 -10.68 9.51
CA LYS A 51 -1.18 -11.35 9.01
C LYS A 51 -0.89 -12.49 8.03
N LEU A 52 0.34 -12.63 7.53
CA LEU A 52 0.69 -13.75 6.65
C LEU A 52 0.54 -15.10 7.37
N ASN A 53 0.74 -15.13 8.69
CA ASN A 53 0.56 -16.34 9.50
C ASN A 53 -0.90 -16.79 9.58
N GLU A 54 -1.86 -15.92 9.25
CA GLU A 54 -3.29 -16.24 9.21
C GLU A 54 -3.75 -16.69 7.81
N VAL A 55 -2.92 -16.51 6.78
CA VAL A 55 -3.22 -16.89 5.40
C VAL A 55 -2.79 -18.34 5.17
N PRO A 56 -3.66 -19.21 4.60
CA PRO A 56 -3.27 -20.57 4.24
C PRO A 56 -2.06 -20.60 3.31
N LEU A 57 -1.12 -21.52 3.58
CA LEU A 57 0.16 -21.59 2.87
C LEU A 57 -0.03 -21.76 1.35
N GLU A 58 -1.04 -22.50 0.94
CA GLU A 58 -1.35 -22.75 -0.48
C GLU A 58 -1.73 -21.46 -1.20
N GLN A 59 -2.51 -20.60 -0.55
CA GLN A 59 -2.90 -19.31 -1.11
C GLN A 59 -1.70 -18.36 -1.20
N LEU A 60 -0.84 -18.39 -0.18
CA LEU A 60 0.40 -17.62 -0.17
C LEU A 60 1.33 -18.05 -1.31
N LEU A 61 1.53 -19.35 -1.49
CA LEU A 61 2.38 -19.92 -2.54
C LEU A 61 1.84 -19.58 -3.93
N ALA A 62 0.53 -19.69 -4.15
CA ALA A 62 -0.09 -19.31 -5.42
C ALA A 62 0.18 -17.83 -5.77
N ALA A 63 -0.01 -16.94 -4.80
CA ALA A 63 0.24 -15.50 -4.99
C ALA A 63 1.72 -15.19 -5.27
N VAL A 64 2.64 -15.88 -4.58
CA VAL A 64 4.09 -15.72 -4.81
C VAL A 64 4.48 -16.22 -6.20
N MET A 65 4.03 -17.40 -6.61
CA MET A 65 4.34 -17.96 -7.93
C MET A 65 3.80 -17.09 -9.06
N GLU A 66 2.58 -16.55 -8.92
CA GLU A 66 2.01 -15.63 -9.90
C GLU A 66 2.86 -14.36 -10.05
N LYS A 67 3.30 -13.77 -8.93
CA LYS A 67 4.15 -12.58 -8.93
C LYS A 67 5.53 -12.86 -9.52
N LEU A 68 6.14 -14.00 -9.19
CA LEU A 68 7.43 -14.41 -9.78
C LEU A 68 7.32 -14.55 -11.29
N GLY A 69 6.28 -15.25 -11.78
CA GLY A 69 6.02 -15.40 -13.21
C GLY A 69 5.81 -14.07 -13.93
N LYS A 70 5.02 -13.16 -13.36
CA LYS A 70 4.81 -11.80 -13.91
C LYS A 70 6.09 -10.98 -14.04
N ASN A 71 7.07 -11.21 -13.16
CA ASN A 71 8.34 -10.50 -13.15
C ASN A 71 9.48 -11.30 -13.80
N SER A 72 9.18 -12.45 -14.42
CA SER A 72 10.18 -13.37 -15.00
C SER A 72 11.29 -13.77 -14.00
N LEU A 73 10.92 -13.88 -12.72
CA LEU A 73 11.82 -14.26 -11.63
C LEU A 73 11.63 -15.74 -11.29
N SER A 74 12.68 -16.37 -10.75
CA SER A 74 12.63 -17.73 -10.21
C SER A 74 13.32 -17.79 -8.86
N LEU A 75 12.97 -18.76 -8.03
CA LEU A 75 13.60 -19.01 -6.74
C LEU A 75 14.16 -20.43 -6.70
N THR A 76 15.46 -20.54 -6.49
CA THR A 76 16.19 -21.78 -6.24
C THR A 76 16.17 -22.13 -4.75
N ARG A 77 16.49 -23.39 -4.42
CA ARG A 77 16.58 -23.85 -3.03
C ARG A 77 17.61 -23.04 -2.21
N GLU A 78 18.71 -22.64 -2.85
CA GLU A 78 19.79 -21.85 -2.25
C GLU A 78 19.35 -20.40 -1.97
N GLU A 79 18.54 -19.80 -2.85
CA GLU A 79 17.98 -18.46 -2.64
C GLU A 79 16.93 -18.46 -1.52
N ILE A 80 16.11 -19.51 -1.42
CA ILE A 80 15.15 -19.68 -0.32
C ILE A 80 15.87 -19.85 1.02
N ALA A 81 17.01 -20.57 1.05
CA ALA A 81 17.79 -20.75 2.27
C ALA A 81 18.38 -19.42 2.78
N ARG A 82 18.86 -18.55 1.88
CA ARG A 82 19.41 -17.23 2.22
C ARG A 82 18.38 -16.24 2.74
N ALA A 83 17.11 -16.38 2.32
CA ALA A 83 16.03 -15.50 2.78
C ALA A 83 15.66 -15.67 4.27
N LYS A 84 16.18 -16.70 4.95
CA LYS A 84 15.96 -16.94 6.39
C LYS A 84 16.89 -16.13 7.31
N GLU A 85 17.85 -15.39 6.76
CA GLU A 85 18.86 -14.64 7.52
C GLU A 85 18.52 -13.14 7.68
N PHE A 86 17.35 -12.70 7.19
CA PHE A 86 16.83 -11.34 7.33
C PHE A 86 15.54 -11.33 8.16
#